data_AF-A0A382MS09-F1
#
_entry.id   AF-A0A382MS09-F1
#
_cell.length_a   1.000
_cell.length_b   1.000
_cell.length_c   1.000
_cell.angle_alpha   90.00
_cell.angle_beta   90.00
_cell.angle_gamma   90.00
#
_symmetry.space_group_name_H-M   'P 1'
#
loop_
_entity.id
_entity.type
_entity.pdbx_description
1 polymer ?
#
loop_
_entity_poly.entity_id
_entity_poly.type
_entity_poly.pdbx_seq_one_letter_code
_entity_poly.pdbx_strand_id
1 'polypeptide(L)'
;MLDWLKKFFSKTEQPDVGLGSTIYSNWTIQTTAHWMDHFNVESEAQANGSLDLPPSDSPSLDQFHAHVKTEFDRFKSTKKNEIDLQIKSLESTLGRLEDNRDTFSQHEEKYKDKIKGVQQEFDGRIKNANEDVKASKADLSNFKRNNKLTRPAKPMTSQLLFVMILVVILIIETILNGVFLGENLIGSSAAGMTWAFAFSAVNVSIGVLFAPLIRNINHVRGGVKLFGYFVALIWLSIIAAFNFLIGHFRDAITLPEGQGM
;
A
#
# COMPACT_ATOMS: atom_id res chain seq x y z
N MET A 1 1.09 -25.54 0.48
CA MET A 1 1.25 -24.19 1.08
C MET A 1 -0.04 -23.66 1.74
N LEU A 2 -1.03 -24.52 2.07
CA LEU A 2 -2.34 -24.10 2.60
C LEU A 2 -2.86 -24.97 3.77
N ASP A 3 -2.05 -25.88 4.31
CA ASP A 3 -2.48 -26.76 5.42
C ASP A 3 -2.69 -26.01 6.73
N TRP A 4 -2.01 -24.88 6.92
CA TRP A 4 -2.19 -24.02 8.08
C TRP A 4 -3.61 -23.43 8.15
N LEU A 5 -4.22 -23.13 6.99
CA LEU A 5 -5.54 -22.52 6.89
C LEU A 5 -6.66 -23.53 7.20
N LYS A 6 -6.47 -24.81 6.80
CA LYS A 6 -7.39 -25.89 7.18
C LYS A 6 -7.37 -26.17 8.68
N LYS A 7 -6.19 -26.09 9.32
CA LYS A 7 -6.05 -26.24 10.78
C LYS A 7 -6.66 -25.09 11.57
N PHE A 8 -6.66 -23.87 11.00
CA PHE A 8 -7.26 -22.68 11.64
C PHE A 8 -8.79 -22.73 11.69
N PHE A 9 -9.44 -23.37 10.70
CA PHE A 9 -10.90 -23.50 10.61
C PHE A 9 -11.45 -24.86 11.09
N SER A 10 -10.60 -25.84 11.36
CA SER A 10 -11.04 -27.04 12.07
C SER A 10 -11.20 -26.70 13.56
N LYS A 11 -12.43 -26.81 14.09
CA LYS A 11 -12.69 -26.82 15.54
C LYS A 11 -11.85 -27.93 16.19
N THR A 12 -10.65 -27.60 16.67
CA THR A 12 -9.77 -28.53 17.41
C THR A 12 -9.93 -28.40 18.92
N GLU A 13 -11.16 -28.17 19.37
CA GLU A 13 -11.53 -28.38 20.76
C GLU A 13 -12.84 -29.14 20.71
N GLN A 14 -12.74 -30.48 20.64
CA GLN A 14 -13.77 -31.25 21.32
C GLN A 14 -13.72 -30.77 22.77
N PRO A 15 -14.84 -30.39 23.39
CA PRO A 15 -14.84 -30.07 24.80
C PRO A 15 -14.22 -31.27 25.50
N ASP A 16 -13.18 -31.04 26.29
CA ASP A 16 -12.58 -32.09 27.09
C ASP A 16 -13.68 -32.64 28.02
N VAL A 17 -14.32 -33.71 27.57
CA VAL A 17 -15.27 -34.51 28.34
C VAL A 17 -14.61 -35.11 29.59
N GLY A 18 -13.29 -34.95 29.74
CA GLY A 18 -12.45 -35.28 30.88
C GLY A 18 -12.48 -34.29 32.05
N LEU A 19 -12.83 -33.02 31.84
CA LEU A 19 -12.85 -32.00 32.91
C LEU A 19 -13.90 -32.26 34.01
N GLY A 20 -14.85 -33.16 33.76
CA GLY A 20 -15.81 -33.64 34.77
C GLY A 20 -15.77 -35.14 35.04
N SER A 21 -15.31 -35.98 34.10
CA SER A 21 -15.38 -37.43 34.28
C SER A 21 -14.22 -37.99 35.11
N THR A 22 -13.02 -37.42 35.03
CA THR A 22 -11.84 -37.93 35.77
C THR A 22 -11.69 -37.35 37.18
N ILE A 23 -12.26 -36.17 37.43
CA ILE A 23 -12.16 -35.49 38.73
C ILE A 23 -13.10 -36.13 39.77
N TYR A 24 -14.25 -36.64 39.33
CA TYR A 24 -15.29 -37.20 40.20
C TYR A 24 -15.47 -38.73 40.10
N SER A 25 -14.86 -39.42 39.12
CA SER A 25 -15.14 -40.86 38.89
C SER A 25 -14.64 -41.80 39.99
N ASN A 26 -13.68 -41.38 40.82
CA ASN A 26 -12.99 -42.28 41.74
C ASN A 26 -13.37 -42.06 43.22
N TRP A 27 -14.44 -41.31 43.48
CA TRP A 27 -14.92 -41.02 44.82
C TRP A 27 -15.88 -42.11 45.29
N THR A 28 -15.35 -43.28 45.61
CA THR A 28 -16.15 -44.28 46.32
C THR A 28 -16.35 -43.79 47.76
N ILE A 29 -17.60 -43.47 48.11
CA ILE A 29 -17.97 -43.16 49.50
C ILE A 29 -17.66 -44.41 50.32
N GLN A 30 -16.60 -44.35 51.15
CA GLN A 30 -16.25 -45.46 52.01
C GLN A 30 -17.30 -45.56 53.12
N THR A 31 -18.00 -46.70 53.15
CA THR A 31 -19.04 -46.96 54.14
C THR A 31 -18.41 -47.36 55.47
N THR A 32 -19.18 -47.29 56.55
CA THR A 32 -18.76 -47.81 57.85
C THR A 32 -18.33 -49.28 57.74
N ALA A 33 -19.02 -50.08 56.93
CA ALA A 33 -18.68 -51.48 56.68
C ALA A 33 -17.29 -51.65 56.06
N HIS A 34 -16.89 -50.78 55.11
CA HIS A 34 -15.55 -50.80 54.54
C HIS A 34 -14.47 -50.56 55.60
N TRP A 35 -14.70 -49.62 56.52
CA TRP A 35 -13.75 -49.34 57.60
C TRP A 35 -13.72 -50.43 58.67
N MET A 36 -14.88 -51.06 58.96
CA MET A 36 -14.97 -52.19 59.87
C MET A 36 -14.17 -53.39 59.35
N ASP A 37 -14.24 -53.64 58.03
CA ASP A 37 -13.46 -54.68 57.34
C ASP A 37 -11.97 -54.31 57.27
N HIS A 38 -11.64 -53.08 56.83
CA HIS A 38 -10.26 -52.62 56.67
C HIS A 38 -9.43 -52.73 57.96
N PHE A 39 -10.03 -52.41 59.10
CA PHE A 39 -9.38 -52.51 60.42
C PHE A 39 -9.64 -53.84 61.13
N ASN A 40 -10.35 -54.80 60.50
CA ASN A 40 -10.77 -56.06 61.12
C ASN A 40 -11.40 -55.87 62.50
N VAL A 41 -12.25 -54.84 62.65
CA VAL A 41 -12.75 -54.34 63.94
C VAL A 41 -13.38 -55.44 64.78
N GLU A 42 -14.12 -56.36 64.16
CA GLU A 42 -14.78 -57.46 64.86
C GLU A 42 -13.79 -58.44 65.48
N SER A 43 -12.75 -58.84 64.74
CA SER A 43 -11.71 -59.75 65.24
C SER A 43 -10.90 -59.09 66.35
N GLU A 44 -10.52 -57.83 66.17
CA GLU A 44 -9.69 -57.11 67.14
C GLU A 44 -10.48 -56.80 68.43
N ALA A 45 -11.78 -56.47 68.31
CA ALA A 45 -12.66 -56.27 69.46
C ALA A 45 -12.87 -57.56 70.27
N GLN A 46 -13.01 -58.71 69.60
CA GLN A 46 -13.11 -60.01 70.28
C GLN A 46 -11.79 -60.38 71.00
N ALA A 47 -10.65 -60.14 70.35
CA ALA A 47 -9.33 -60.38 70.94
C ALA A 47 -9.09 -59.48 72.17
N ASN A 48 -9.34 -58.17 72.04
CA ASN A 48 -9.17 -57.21 73.13
C ASN A 48 -10.16 -57.47 74.28
N GLY A 49 -11.41 -57.84 73.97
CA GLY A 49 -12.40 -58.23 74.97
C GLY A 49 -12.02 -59.48 75.77
N SER A 50 -11.33 -60.45 75.15
CA SER A 50 -10.82 -61.64 75.83
C SER A 50 -9.68 -61.35 76.82
N LEU A 51 -9.06 -60.18 76.69
CA LEU A 51 -7.95 -59.70 77.51
C LEU A 51 -8.37 -58.58 78.49
N ASP A 52 -9.67 -58.25 78.57
CA ASP A 52 -10.20 -57.10 79.33
C ASP A 52 -9.51 -55.77 78.96
N LEU A 53 -9.32 -55.57 77.65
CA LEU A 53 -8.76 -54.34 77.08
C LEU A 53 -9.86 -53.56 76.33
N PRO A 54 -10.06 -52.27 76.63
CA PRO A 54 -9.51 -51.53 77.77
C PRO A 54 -10.11 -52.02 79.11
N PRO A 55 -9.40 -51.84 80.23
CA PRO A 55 -9.93 -52.13 81.55
C PRO A 55 -11.25 -51.40 81.77
N SER A 56 -12.20 -52.06 82.45
CA SER A 56 -13.56 -51.55 82.65
C SER A 56 -13.64 -50.19 83.39
N ASP A 57 -12.57 -49.77 84.06
CA ASP A 57 -12.42 -48.49 84.77
C ASP A 57 -11.60 -47.43 84.00
N SER A 58 -11.10 -47.75 82.79
CA SER A 58 -10.27 -46.86 81.98
C SER A 58 -11.08 -45.71 81.37
N PRO A 59 -10.71 -44.44 81.64
CA PRO A 59 -11.29 -43.28 80.95
C PRO A 59 -10.66 -43.00 79.57
N SER A 60 -9.61 -43.73 79.21
CA SER A 60 -8.85 -43.55 77.96
C SER A 60 -9.18 -44.60 76.92
N LEU A 61 -9.11 -44.21 75.65
CA LEU A 61 -9.16 -45.10 74.50
C LEU A 61 -8.01 -46.12 74.57
N ASP A 62 -8.28 -47.35 74.16
CA ASP A 62 -7.22 -48.34 73.96
C ASP A 62 -6.36 -47.99 72.73
N GLN A 63 -5.26 -48.72 72.55
CA GLN A 63 -4.32 -48.51 71.45
C GLN A 63 -4.98 -48.72 70.07
N PHE A 64 -5.90 -49.66 69.96
CA PHE A 64 -6.62 -49.95 68.72
C PHE A 64 -7.52 -48.78 68.30
N HIS A 65 -8.38 -48.31 69.20
CA HIS A 65 -9.27 -47.18 68.97
C HIS A 65 -8.48 -45.89 68.69
N ALA A 66 -7.35 -45.67 69.38
CA ALA A 66 -6.46 -44.54 69.11
C ALA A 66 -5.84 -44.61 67.70
N HIS A 67 -5.45 -45.81 67.24
CA HIS A 67 -4.91 -46.03 65.91
C HIS A 67 -5.98 -45.82 64.83
N VAL A 68 -7.16 -46.45 64.96
CA VAL A 68 -8.29 -46.29 64.02
C VAL A 68 -8.67 -44.82 63.89
N LYS A 69 -8.78 -44.10 65.02
CA LYS A 69 -9.10 -42.67 65.02
C LYS A 69 -8.04 -41.85 64.28
N THR A 70 -6.76 -42.12 64.52
CA THR A 70 -5.65 -41.38 63.89
C THR A 70 -5.63 -41.58 62.38
N GLU A 71 -5.80 -42.82 61.91
CA GLU A 71 -5.85 -43.13 60.48
C GLU A 71 -7.10 -42.54 59.82
N PHE A 72 -8.25 -42.57 60.49
CA PHE A 72 -9.46 -41.92 59.99
C PHE A 72 -9.31 -40.39 59.89
N ASP A 73 -8.73 -39.75 60.90
CA ASP A 73 -8.44 -38.31 60.89
C ASP A 73 -7.42 -37.95 59.79
N ARG A 74 -6.42 -38.81 59.55
CA ARG A 74 -5.46 -38.67 58.46
C ARG A 74 -6.14 -38.78 57.09
N PHE A 75 -7.01 -39.77 56.91
CA PHE A 75 -7.80 -39.94 55.69
C PHE A 75 -8.68 -38.71 55.43
N LYS A 76 -9.42 -38.24 56.44
CA LYS A 76 -10.27 -37.04 56.36
C LYS A 76 -9.47 -35.81 55.98
N SER A 77 -8.32 -35.58 56.61
CA SER A 77 -7.44 -34.45 56.31
C SER A 77 -6.90 -34.50 54.86
N THR A 78 -6.45 -35.68 54.43
CA THR A 78 -5.96 -35.90 53.06
C THR A 78 -7.05 -35.62 52.03
N LYS A 79 -8.26 -36.13 52.26
CA LYS A 79 -9.40 -35.91 51.36
C LYS A 79 -9.84 -34.46 51.33
N LYS A 80 -9.88 -33.78 52.48
CA LYS A 80 -10.17 -32.34 52.53
C LYS A 80 -9.17 -31.54 51.68
N ASN A 81 -7.87 -31.81 51.84
CA ASN A 81 -6.84 -31.12 51.06
C ASN A 81 -6.97 -31.39 49.55
N GLU A 82 -7.32 -32.62 49.16
CA GLU A 82 -7.57 -32.98 47.76
C GLU A 82 -8.75 -32.17 47.17
N ILE A 83 -9.87 -32.07 47.90
CA ILE A 83 -11.02 -31.22 47.52
C ILE A 83 -10.58 -29.76 47.37
N ASP A 84 -9.91 -29.22 48.39
CA ASP A 84 -9.52 -27.81 48.41
C ASP A 84 -8.59 -27.45 47.24
N LEU A 85 -7.69 -28.36 46.86
CA LEU A 85 -6.83 -28.19 45.68
C LEU A 85 -7.63 -28.23 44.38
N GLN A 86 -8.61 -29.12 44.26
CA GLN A 86 -9.46 -29.22 43.08
C GLN A 86 -10.36 -27.99 42.92
N ILE A 87 -10.97 -27.50 44.00
CA ILE A 87 -11.79 -26.27 43.99
C ILE A 87 -10.94 -25.10 43.51
N LYS A 88 -9.74 -24.91 44.07
CA LYS A 88 -8.83 -23.83 43.64
C LYS A 88 -8.42 -23.94 42.17
N SER A 89 -8.22 -25.17 41.68
CA SER A 89 -7.91 -25.41 40.27
C SER A 89 -9.08 -25.03 39.36
N LEU A 90 -10.31 -25.38 39.75
CA LEU A 90 -11.53 -25.02 39.02
C LEU A 90 -11.78 -23.52 39.04
N GLU A 91 -11.60 -22.84 40.19
CA GLU A 91 -11.69 -21.39 40.31
C GLU A 91 -10.68 -20.68 39.38
N SER A 92 -9.43 -21.15 39.36
CA SER A 92 -8.40 -20.62 38.46
C SER A 92 -8.75 -20.85 36.99
N THR A 93 -9.29 -22.03 36.65
CA THR A 93 -9.73 -22.35 35.28
C THR A 93 -10.92 -21.47 34.87
N LEU A 94 -11.88 -21.25 35.76
CA LEU A 94 -13.04 -20.40 35.52
C LEU A 94 -12.59 -18.95 35.28
N GLY A 95 -11.70 -18.41 36.13
CA GLY A 95 -11.15 -17.06 35.95
C GLY A 95 -10.45 -16.89 34.60
N ARG A 96 -9.63 -17.88 34.19
CA ARG A 96 -8.99 -17.87 32.86
C ARG A 96 -10.00 -17.91 31.71
N LEU A 97 -11.09 -18.66 31.85
CA LEU A 97 -12.15 -18.71 30.83
C LEU A 97 -12.89 -17.38 30.72
N GLU A 98 -13.17 -16.72 31.84
CA GLU A 98 -13.77 -15.38 31.88
C GLU A 98 -12.86 -14.33 31.24
N ASP A 99 -11.57 -14.31 31.59
CA ASP A 99 -10.56 -13.42 30.99
C ASP A 99 -10.46 -13.64 29.48
N ASN A 100 -10.46 -14.90 29.04
CA ASN A 100 -10.41 -15.26 27.62
C ASN A 100 -11.66 -14.79 26.87
N ARG A 101 -12.86 -14.96 27.47
CA ARG A 101 -14.12 -14.48 26.90
C ARG A 101 -14.11 -12.97 26.71
N ASP A 102 -13.65 -12.25 27.72
CA ASP A 102 -13.62 -10.78 27.69
C ASP A 102 -12.59 -10.28 26.67
N THR A 103 -11.42 -10.92 26.62
CA THR A 103 -10.39 -10.64 25.60
C THR A 103 -10.91 -10.91 24.19
N PHE A 104 -11.63 -12.02 23.98
CA PHE A 104 -12.23 -12.34 22.68
C PHE A 104 -13.26 -11.28 22.26
N SER A 105 -14.11 -10.86 23.20
CA SER A 105 -15.14 -9.83 22.96
C SER A 105 -14.50 -8.47 22.59
N GLN A 106 -13.44 -8.08 23.29
CA GLN A 106 -12.67 -6.87 22.95
C GLN A 106 -12.01 -6.96 21.57
N HIS A 107 -11.49 -8.14 21.21
CA HIS A 107 -10.94 -8.36 19.87
C HIS A 107 -12.02 -8.25 18.79
N GLU A 108 -13.20 -8.84 19.01
CA GLU A 108 -14.32 -8.74 18.08
C GLU A 108 -14.70 -7.27 17.81
N GLU A 109 -14.88 -6.48 18.87
CA GLU A 109 -15.21 -5.05 18.76
C GLU A 109 -14.11 -4.27 18.03
N LYS A 110 -12.85 -4.46 18.43
CA LYS A 110 -11.69 -3.81 17.79
C LYS A 110 -11.60 -4.11 16.30
N TYR A 111 -11.82 -5.35 15.88
CA TYR A 111 -11.75 -5.71 14.46
C TYR A 111 -12.98 -5.23 13.69
N LYS A 112 -14.17 -5.22 14.30
CA LYS A 112 -15.37 -4.63 13.71
C LYS A 112 -15.18 -3.15 13.41
N ASP A 113 -14.58 -2.40 14.33
CA ASP A 113 -14.29 -0.98 14.15
C ASP A 113 -13.20 -0.74 13.11
N LYS A 114 -12.15 -1.57 13.11
CA LYS A 114 -11.12 -1.51 12.04
C LYS A 114 -11.73 -1.76 10.66
N ILE A 115 -12.60 -2.76 10.52
CA ILE A 115 -13.27 -3.05 9.24
C ILE A 115 -14.12 -1.87 8.80
N LYS A 116 -14.91 -1.27 9.70
CA LYS A 116 -15.68 -0.06 9.41
C LYS A 116 -14.79 1.11 9.00
N GLY A 117 -13.68 1.33 9.70
CA GLY A 117 -12.73 2.40 9.37
C GLY A 117 -12.16 2.24 7.96
N VAL A 118 -11.74 1.01 7.60
CA VAL A 118 -11.25 0.69 6.24
C VAL A 118 -12.36 0.90 5.20
N GLN A 119 -13.58 0.45 5.46
CA GLN A 119 -14.72 0.67 4.55
C GLN A 119 -14.98 2.15 4.29
N GLN A 120 -15.07 2.95 5.36
CA GLN A 120 -15.29 4.40 5.26
C GLN A 120 -14.17 5.11 4.49
N GLU A 121 -12.92 4.71 4.71
CA GLU A 121 -11.77 5.24 3.97
C GLU A 121 -11.88 4.95 2.48
N PHE A 122 -12.14 3.70 2.10
CA PHE A 122 -12.27 3.31 0.69
C PHE A 122 -13.50 3.94 0.02
N ASP A 123 -14.62 4.04 0.72
CA ASP A 123 -15.82 4.71 0.20
C ASP A 123 -15.53 6.19 -0.08
N GLY A 124 -14.83 6.88 0.82
CA GLY A 124 -14.38 8.26 0.61
C GLY A 124 -13.45 8.39 -0.59
N ARG A 125 -12.44 7.51 -0.71
CA ARG A 125 -11.51 7.50 -1.85
C ARG A 125 -12.21 7.25 -3.18
N ILE A 126 -13.11 6.28 -3.23
CA ILE A 126 -13.86 5.93 -4.45
C ILE A 126 -14.78 7.09 -4.85
N LYS A 127 -15.45 7.72 -3.89
CA LYS A 127 -16.32 8.87 -4.15
C LYS A 127 -15.51 10.03 -4.74
N ASN A 128 -14.41 10.41 -4.11
CA ASN A 128 -13.56 11.50 -4.58
C ASN A 128 -12.99 11.20 -5.97
N ALA A 129 -12.46 9.99 -6.20
CA ALA A 129 -11.96 9.59 -7.51
C ALA A 129 -13.05 9.63 -8.60
N ASN A 130 -14.28 9.24 -8.27
CA ASN A 130 -15.41 9.33 -9.19
C ASN A 130 -15.80 10.78 -9.50
N GLU A 131 -15.78 11.65 -8.50
CA GLU A 131 -16.01 13.10 -8.68
C GLU A 131 -14.92 13.72 -9.55
N ASP A 132 -13.65 13.39 -9.33
CA ASP A 132 -12.51 13.87 -10.13
C ASP A 132 -12.60 13.42 -11.58
N VAL A 133 -12.94 12.15 -11.82
CA VAL A 133 -13.15 11.62 -13.17
C VAL A 133 -14.34 12.31 -13.85
N LYS A 134 -15.42 12.56 -13.11
CA LYS A 134 -16.60 13.26 -13.64
C LYS A 134 -16.27 14.71 -14.00
N ALA A 135 -15.58 15.42 -13.12
CA ALA A 135 -15.11 16.79 -13.35
C ALA A 135 -14.18 16.84 -14.57
N SER A 136 -13.16 15.98 -14.62
CA SER A 136 -12.21 15.89 -15.74
C SER A 136 -12.90 15.56 -17.07
N LYS A 137 -13.91 14.67 -17.06
CA LYS A 137 -14.72 14.38 -18.26
C LYS A 137 -15.56 15.58 -18.68
N ALA A 138 -16.16 16.29 -17.72
CA ALA A 138 -16.94 17.49 -17.99
C ALA A 138 -16.04 18.59 -18.59
N ASP A 139 -14.86 18.81 -18.03
CA ASP A 139 -13.87 19.77 -18.53
C ASP A 139 -13.37 19.40 -19.92
N LEU A 140 -13.07 18.12 -20.17
CA LEU A 140 -12.69 17.64 -21.49
C LEU A 140 -13.82 17.87 -22.52
N SER A 141 -15.07 17.60 -22.13
CA SER A 141 -16.24 17.82 -22.98
C SER A 141 -16.45 19.31 -23.28
N ASN A 142 -16.36 20.15 -22.26
CA ASN A 142 -16.44 21.61 -22.39
C ASN A 142 -15.32 22.15 -23.27
N PHE A 143 -14.07 21.68 -23.07
CA PHE A 143 -12.93 22.04 -23.90
C PHE A 143 -13.12 21.65 -25.36
N LYS A 144 -13.59 20.41 -25.62
CA LYS A 144 -13.89 19.94 -26.98
C LYS A 144 -14.99 20.77 -27.63
N ARG A 145 -16.06 21.08 -26.91
CA ARG A 145 -17.18 21.91 -27.41
C ARG A 145 -16.70 23.32 -27.74
N ASN A 146 -15.97 23.96 -26.82
CA ASN A 146 -15.45 25.32 -26.99
C ASN A 146 -14.43 25.43 -28.14
N ASN A 147 -13.69 24.36 -28.43
CA ASN A 147 -12.70 24.31 -29.50
C ASN A 147 -13.17 23.59 -30.77
N LYS A 148 -14.45 23.18 -30.84
CA LYS A 148 -15.04 22.43 -31.96
C LYS A 148 -14.23 21.17 -32.34
N LEU A 149 -13.74 20.44 -31.35
CA LEU A 149 -12.92 19.23 -31.54
C LEU A 149 -13.77 17.96 -31.41
N THR A 150 -13.76 17.12 -32.44
CA THR A 150 -14.39 15.78 -32.44
C THR A 150 -13.39 14.65 -32.19
N ARG A 151 -12.10 14.91 -32.43
CA ARG A 151 -11.01 13.93 -32.30
C ARG A 151 -10.47 13.79 -30.86
N PRO A 152 -9.82 12.66 -30.53
CA PRO A 152 -9.02 12.55 -29.30
C PRO A 152 -7.79 13.46 -29.34
N ALA A 153 -7.19 13.70 -28.17
CA ALA A 153 -5.92 14.40 -28.09
C ALA A 153 -4.84 13.60 -28.84
N LYS A 154 -4.14 14.25 -29.77
CA LYS A 154 -2.97 13.65 -30.41
C LYS A 154 -1.77 13.84 -29.47
N PRO A 155 -1.00 12.79 -29.15
CA PRO A 155 0.21 12.95 -28.34
C PRO A 155 1.16 13.92 -29.04
N MET A 156 1.89 14.70 -28.26
CA MET A 156 2.88 15.63 -28.79
C MET A 156 4.00 14.84 -29.48
N THR A 157 4.39 15.27 -30.67
CA THR A 157 5.56 14.72 -31.37
C THR A 157 6.80 14.93 -30.49
N SER A 158 7.72 13.96 -30.50
CA SER A 158 8.98 14.05 -29.74
C SER A 158 9.72 15.35 -30.05
N GLN A 159 10.11 16.10 -29.00
CA GLN A 159 10.90 17.33 -29.13
C GLN A 159 12.23 17.09 -29.86
N LEU A 160 12.80 15.89 -29.69
CA LEU A 160 14.02 15.49 -30.39
C LEU A 160 13.83 15.46 -31.90
N LEU A 161 12.69 14.95 -32.38
CA LEU A 161 12.39 14.93 -33.82
C LEU A 161 12.29 16.35 -34.39
N PHE A 162 11.70 17.29 -33.63
CA PHE A 162 11.64 18.69 -34.04
C PHE A 162 13.03 19.31 -34.17
N VAL A 163 13.92 19.11 -33.19
CA VAL A 163 15.30 19.61 -33.24
C VAL A 163 16.08 18.99 -34.41
N MET A 164 15.93 17.68 -34.65
CA MET A 164 16.59 17.01 -35.78
C MET A 164 16.17 17.60 -37.13
N ILE A 165 14.88 17.89 -37.32
CA ILE A 165 14.40 18.55 -38.54
C ILE A 165 15.03 19.94 -38.70
N LEU A 166 15.11 20.73 -37.63
CA LEU A 166 15.74 22.05 -37.68
C LEU A 166 17.23 21.98 -38.06
N VAL A 167 17.97 21.01 -37.52
CA VAL A 167 19.38 20.79 -37.87
C VAL A 167 19.53 20.44 -39.35
N VAL A 168 18.68 19.54 -39.87
CA VAL A 168 18.70 19.17 -41.29
C VAL A 168 18.39 20.38 -42.18
N ILE A 169 17.38 21.18 -41.84
CA ILE A 169 17.04 22.41 -42.58
C ILE A 169 18.23 23.39 -42.54
N LEU A 170 18.86 23.59 -41.39
CA LEU A 170 20.01 24.48 -41.24
C LEU A 170 21.19 24.05 -42.13
N ILE A 171 21.47 22.74 -42.20
CA ILE A 171 22.53 22.19 -43.06
C ILE A 171 22.20 22.45 -44.53
N ILE A 172 20.97 22.14 -44.96
CA ILE A 172 20.52 22.35 -46.34
C ILE A 172 20.62 23.83 -46.72
N GLU A 173 20.13 24.74 -45.87
CA GLU A 173 20.22 26.17 -46.11
C GLU A 173 21.67 26.65 -46.16
N THR A 174 22.55 26.15 -45.29
CA THR A 174 23.97 26.51 -45.29
C THR A 174 24.65 26.09 -46.59
N ILE A 175 24.34 24.90 -47.11
CA ILE A 175 24.87 24.43 -48.39
C ILE A 175 24.35 25.30 -49.54
N LEU A 176 23.04 25.55 -49.60
CA LEU A 176 22.44 26.36 -50.66
C LEU A 176 23.00 27.79 -50.64
N ASN A 177 23.00 28.45 -49.48
CA ASN A 177 23.56 29.78 -49.31
C ASN A 177 25.08 29.81 -49.59
N GLY A 178 25.77 28.72 -49.27
CA GLY A 178 27.21 28.54 -49.51
C GLY A 178 27.57 28.44 -50.98
N VAL A 179 26.77 27.73 -51.78
CA VAL A 179 26.95 27.65 -53.24
C VAL A 179 26.79 29.04 -53.87
N PHE A 180 25.80 29.83 -53.44
CA PHE A 180 25.59 31.17 -53.99
C PHE A 180 26.63 32.22 -53.58
N LEU A 181 27.27 32.06 -52.42
CA LEU A 181 28.26 32.99 -51.89
C LEU A 181 29.71 32.57 -52.23
N GLY A 182 30.00 31.27 -52.23
CA GLY A 182 31.36 30.72 -52.23
C GLY A 182 32.14 30.90 -53.54
N GLU A 183 31.48 31.04 -54.68
CA GLU A 183 32.17 31.22 -55.98
C GLU A 183 32.67 32.65 -56.23
N ASN A 184 32.14 33.65 -55.51
CA ASN A 184 32.38 35.07 -55.84
C ASN A 184 33.07 35.88 -54.72
N LEU A 185 33.38 35.27 -53.57
CA LEU A 185 33.99 35.95 -52.44
C LEU A 185 35.51 36.10 -52.61
N ILE A 186 36.04 37.31 -52.32
CA ILE A 186 37.47 37.65 -52.40
C ILE A 186 38.32 36.87 -51.35
N GLY A 187 37.69 36.10 -50.46
CA GLY A 187 38.32 35.17 -49.52
C GLY A 187 38.02 33.71 -49.87
N SER A 188 38.92 32.80 -49.48
CA SER A 188 38.82 31.35 -49.74
C SER A 188 37.44 30.75 -49.46
N SER A 189 37.14 29.59 -50.06
CA SER A 189 35.86 28.87 -49.90
C SER A 189 35.39 28.71 -48.44
N ALA A 190 36.33 28.70 -47.47
CA ALA A 190 36.04 28.67 -46.04
C ALA A 190 35.34 29.93 -45.51
N ALA A 191 35.68 31.12 -46.02
CA ALA A 191 35.06 32.38 -45.62
C ALA A 191 33.60 32.46 -46.11
N GLY A 192 33.33 32.03 -47.35
CA GLY A 192 31.96 31.97 -47.89
C GLY A 192 31.06 30.99 -47.14
N MET A 193 31.59 29.83 -46.76
CA MET A 193 30.84 28.85 -45.95
C MET A 193 30.49 29.39 -44.56
N THR A 194 31.36 30.19 -43.94
CA THR A 194 31.10 30.81 -42.63
C THR A 194 29.96 31.82 -42.70
N TRP A 195 29.95 32.69 -43.71
CA TRP A 195 28.86 33.64 -43.94
C TRP A 195 27.55 32.94 -44.30
N ALA A 196 27.61 31.89 -45.12
CA ALA A 196 26.44 31.07 -45.46
C ALA A 196 25.81 30.42 -44.23
N PHE A 197 26.63 29.92 -43.30
CA PHE A 197 26.13 29.38 -42.03
C PHE A 197 25.46 30.48 -41.19
N ALA A 198 26.09 31.66 -41.07
CA ALA A 198 25.54 32.77 -40.30
C ALA A 198 24.16 33.22 -40.84
N PHE A 199 24.02 33.37 -42.16
CA PHE A 199 22.75 33.73 -42.78
C PHE A 199 21.68 32.65 -42.58
N SER A 200 22.05 31.37 -42.72
CA SER A 200 21.15 30.25 -42.48
C SER A 200 20.70 30.17 -41.02
N ALA A 201 21.61 30.40 -40.08
CA ALA A 201 21.31 30.42 -38.66
C ALA A 201 20.30 31.53 -38.30
N VAL A 202 20.47 32.73 -38.86
CA VAL A 202 19.52 33.84 -38.68
C VAL A 202 18.15 33.49 -39.28
N ASN A 203 18.12 32.95 -40.50
CA ASN A 203 16.87 32.59 -41.18
C ASN A 203 16.08 31.52 -40.39
N VAL A 204 16.73 30.43 -40.00
CA VAL A 204 16.12 29.38 -39.18
C VAL A 204 15.65 29.93 -37.83
N SER A 205 16.43 30.81 -37.20
CA SER A 205 16.06 31.43 -35.91
C SER A 205 14.79 32.29 -36.03
N ILE A 206 14.68 33.10 -37.08
CA ILE A 206 13.46 33.87 -37.37
C ILE A 206 12.26 32.91 -37.57
N GLY A 207 12.45 31.82 -38.31
CA GLY A 207 11.43 30.79 -38.48
C GLY A 207 10.95 30.19 -37.15
N VAL A 208 11.87 29.81 -36.27
CA VAL A 208 11.57 29.21 -34.96
C VAL A 208 10.81 30.20 -34.05
N LEU A 209 11.20 31.47 -34.05
CA LEU A 209 10.54 32.51 -33.26
C LEU A 209 9.09 32.77 -33.69
N PHE A 210 8.83 32.79 -35.01
CA PHE A 210 7.51 33.11 -35.55
C PHE A 210 6.58 31.89 -35.65
N ALA A 211 7.12 30.67 -35.77
CA ALA A 211 6.34 29.44 -35.88
C ALA A 211 5.20 29.25 -34.84
N PRO A 212 5.41 29.43 -33.51
CA PRO A 212 4.33 29.27 -32.54
C PRO A 212 3.23 30.32 -32.67
N LEU A 213 3.58 31.51 -33.16
CA LEU A 213 2.63 32.60 -33.36
C LEU A 213 1.81 32.40 -34.64
N ILE A 214 2.45 31.98 -35.74
CA ILE A 214 1.81 31.67 -37.04
C ILE A 214 0.84 30.49 -36.91
N ARG A 215 1.13 29.52 -36.04
CA ARG A 215 0.23 28.37 -35.78
C ARG A 215 -1.20 28.79 -35.44
N ASN A 216 -1.40 29.99 -34.91
CA ASN A 216 -2.70 30.55 -34.58
C ASN A 216 -3.62 30.78 -35.79
N ILE A 217 -3.13 30.68 -37.03
CA ILE A 217 -3.96 30.65 -38.25
C ILE A 217 -5.02 29.53 -38.19
N ASN A 218 -4.72 28.44 -37.51
CA ASN A 218 -5.64 27.30 -37.37
C ASN A 218 -6.55 27.41 -36.13
N HIS A 219 -6.58 28.55 -35.45
CA HIS A 219 -7.35 28.73 -34.23
C HIS A 219 -8.87 28.84 -34.52
N VAL A 220 -9.71 28.35 -33.60
CA VAL A 220 -11.17 28.33 -33.75
C VAL A 220 -11.81 29.73 -33.71
N ARG A 221 -11.23 30.63 -32.90
CA ARG A 221 -11.68 32.02 -32.75
C ARG A 221 -11.15 32.88 -33.89
N GLY A 222 -12.04 33.60 -34.57
CA GLY A 222 -11.70 34.45 -35.72
C GLY A 222 -10.63 35.52 -35.44
N GLY A 223 -10.70 36.21 -34.29
CA GLY A 223 -9.70 37.23 -33.94
C GLY A 223 -8.29 36.68 -33.77
N VAL A 224 -8.15 35.50 -33.16
CA VAL A 224 -6.85 34.82 -32.99
C VAL A 224 -6.32 34.30 -34.33
N LYS A 225 -7.23 33.83 -35.19
CA LYS A 225 -6.91 33.45 -36.57
C LYS A 225 -6.38 34.62 -37.39
N LEU A 226 -7.02 35.80 -37.27
CA LEU A 226 -6.57 37.03 -37.92
C LEU A 226 -5.19 37.46 -37.43
N PHE A 227 -4.93 37.38 -36.11
CA PHE A 227 -3.61 37.63 -35.56
C PHE A 227 -2.54 36.68 -36.15
N GLY A 228 -2.85 35.39 -36.30
CA GLY A 228 -1.95 34.44 -36.94
C GLY A 228 -1.58 34.83 -38.38
N TYR A 229 -2.56 35.28 -39.18
CA TYR A 229 -2.30 35.77 -40.54
C TYR A 229 -1.48 37.05 -40.56
N PHE A 230 -1.76 37.99 -39.65
CA PHE A 230 -0.98 39.21 -39.52
C PHE A 230 0.48 38.93 -39.18
N VAL A 231 0.74 38.02 -38.23
CA VAL A 231 2.10 37.60 -37.90
C VAL A 231 2.79 36.89 -39.08
N ALA A 232 2.07 36.08 -39.85
CA ALA A 232 2.61 35.45 -41.05
C ALA A 232 3.01 36.49 -42.12
N LEU A 233 2.25 37.57 -42.26
CA LEU A 233 2.58 38.66 -43.18
C LEU A 233 3.83 39.43 -42.74
N ILE A 234 3.97 39.69 -41.43
CA ILE A 234 5.20 40.29 -40.87
C ILE A 234 6.40 39.39 -41.14
N TRP A 235 6.28 38.09 -40.86
CA TRP A 235 7.34 37.12 -41.09
C TRP A 235 7.77 37.09 -42.56
N LEU A 236 6.83 37.06 -43.51
CA LEU A 236 7.12 37.11 -44.94
C LEU A 236 7.86 38.39 -45.31
N SER A 237 7.44 39.53 -44.76
CA SER A 237 8.10 40.83 -44.97
C SER A 237 9.54 40.84 -44.46
N ILE A 238 9.78 40.26 -43.28
CA ILE A 238 11.12 40.15 -42.69
C ILE A 238 12.01 39.25 -43.54
N ILE A 239 11.52 38.09 -43.99
CA ILE A 239 12.29 37.18 -44.84
C ILE A 239 12.61 37.83 -46.19
N ALA A 240 11.65 38.52 -46.80
CA ALA A 240 11.91 39.25 -48.03
C ALA A 240 13.02 40.29 -47.82
N ALA A 241 12.89 41.14 -46.80
CA ALA A 241 13.91 42.15 -46.47
C ALA A 241 15.29 41.53 -46.17
N PHE A 242 15.33 40.41 -45.45
CA PHE A 242 16.56 39.70 -45.15
C PHE A 242 17.24 39.13 -46.41
N ASN A 243 16.48 38.56 -47.34
CA ASN A 243 17.03 38.09 -48.61
C ASN A 243 17.54 39.25 -49.48
N PHE A 244 16.84 40.39 -49.51
CA PHE A 244 17.36 41.60 -50.17
C PHE A 244 18.68 42.07 -49.54
N LEU A 245 18.80 42.04 -48.21
CA LEU A 245 20.02 42.39 -47.50
C LEU A 245 21.18 41.45 -47.88
N ILE A 246 20.94 40.14 -47.95
CA ILE A 246 21.95 39.16 -48.41
C ILE A 246 22.39 39.46 -49.84
N GLY A 247 21.44 39.79 -50.73
CA GLY A 247 21.74 40.20 -52.11
C GLY A 247 22.67 41.41 -52.16
N HIS A 248 22.36 42.48 -51.42
CA HIS A 248 23.22 43.66 -51.32
C HIS A 248 24.59 43.35 -50.71
N PHE A 249 24.63 42.50 -49.68
CA PHE A 249 25.89 42.06 -49.07
C PHE A 249 26.76 41.32 -50.08
N ARG A 250 26.17 40.43 -50.88
CA ARG A 250 26.86 39.72 -51.96
C ARG A 250 27.40 40.70 -53.00
N ASP A 251 26.61 41.69 -53.41
CA ASP A 251 27.08 42.67 -54.40
C ASP A 251 28.25 43.52 -53.84
N ALA A 252 28.20 43.89 -52.56
CA ALA A 252 29.27 44.65 -51.90
C ALA A 252 30.60 43.89 -51.79
N ILE A 253 30.57 42.57 -51.57
CA ILE A 253 31.79 41.73 -51.41
C ILE A 253 32.35 41.20 -52.75
N THR A 254 31.62 41.40 -53.85
CA THR A 254 32.02 40.95 -55.21
C THR A 254 32.59 42.08 -56.06
N LEU A 255 32.36 43.34 -55.67
CA LEU A 255 32.96 44.50 -56.34
C LEU A 255 34.46 44.58 -56.01
N PRO A 256 35.36 44.63 -57.02
CA PRO A 256 36.78 44.87 -56.80
C PRO A 256 36.98 46.24 -56.16
N GLU A 257 37.90 46.37 -55.20
CA GLU A 257 38.33 47.67 -54.68
C GLU A 257 38.73 48.59 -55.85
N GLY A 258 37.91 49.60 -56.16
CA GLY A 258 38.26 50.62 -57.16
C GLY A 258 37.19 51.09 -58.15
N GLN A 259 35.92 50.70 -58.05
CA GLN A 259 34.84 51.40 -58.78
C GLN A 259 33.61 51.60 -57.90
N GLY A 260 33.60 52.72 -57.17
CA GLY A 260 32.42 53.28 -56.53
C GLY A 260 32.33 54.77 -56.88
N MET A 261 31.33 55.11 -57.71
CA MET A 261 30.97 56.41 -58.28
C MET A 261 31.97 57.05 -59.27
#